data_AF-A0A947ZT36-F1
#
_entry.id   AF-A0A947ZT36-F1
#
_cell.length_a   1.000
_cell.length_b   1.000
_cell.length_c   1.000
_cell.angle_alpha   90.00
_cell.angle_beta   90.00
_cell.angle_gamma   90.00
#
_symmetry.space_group_name_H-M   'P 1'
#
loop_
_entity.id
_entity.type
_entity.pdbx_description
1 polymer ?
#
loop_
_entity_poly.entity_id
_entity_poly.type
_entity_poly.pdbx_seq_one_letter_code
_entity_poly.pdbx_strand_id
1 'polypeptide(L)'
;MLLDKQDKKQEKKIENCPYCQGKDIVKKGRRKKKMEEIQVYFCKHCQKKFIPQISKNKTYPLRIILDAITLYNRLYTTKDIVAKINERYGFNLSEQTILNWAKGYKEYLPFLRLRDFVAKKYSPKDIIDEVHLMHGQIYDFKYHRAKTDCILEDDFKHYKLRQIKDFLGLVSAECPHHIFRESENRASMYNNFFNPDEVKIIKKDNQANKIARFVMQAVANNKLRHQVLQEFMLANDSVTVATEVPVLLDYEDVLHFKNQLNWQVPLDLKEGEVVTGHIDLIQIRNGTIHLMDYKPSAKKVKPIDQLTIYALAMSRLTSLRLFHFKCAWFDENDYFEFFPLHVVMKKKKGKRKK
;
A
#
# COMPACT_ATOMS: atom_id res chain seq x y z
N MET A 1 -16.57 -26.78 -10.23
CA MET A 1 -15.15 -26.39 -10.44
C MET A 1 -14.91 -25.11 -9.62
N LEU A 2 -14.94 -25.16 -8.29
CA LEU A 2 -13.80 -25.46 -7.41
C LEU A 2 -12.52 -24.81 -7.93
N LEU A 3 -12.27 -23.57 -7.48
CA LEU A 3 -10.99 -22.85 -7.39
C LEU A 3 -9.94 -23.40 -8.36
N ASP A 4 -9.81 -22.74 -9.50
CA ASP A 4 -8.85 -23.12 -10.52
C ASP A 4 -7.45 -23.32 -9.93
N LYS A 5 -6.79 -24.37 -10.42
CA LYS A 5 -5.59 -25.01 -9.88
C LYS A 5 -4.30 -24.18 -10.04
N GLN A 6 -4.33 -22.87 -9.80
CA GLN A 6 -3.13 -22.02 -9.87
C GLN A 6 -2.65 -21.45 -8.53
N ASP A 7 -3.39 -21.63 -7.43
CA ASP A 7 -2.87 -21.37 -6.10
C ASP A 7 -2.25 -22.64 -5.50
N LYS A 8 -0.98 -22.92 -5.82
CA LYS A 8 -0.16 -23.79 -4.96
C LYS A 8 -0.10 -23.11 -3.59
N LYS A 9 -0.91 -23.61 -2.65
CA LYS A 9 -1.04 -23.15 -1.26
C LYS A 9 0.32 -23.18 -0.57
N GLN A 10 1.08 -22.08 -0.63
CA GLN A 10 2.21 -21.89 0.29
C GLN A 10 1.59 -21.64 1.66
N GLU A 11 1.63 -22.66 2.52
CA GLU A 11 1.07 -22.58 3.86
C GLU A 11 1.91 -21.61 4.71
N LYS A 12 1.29 -20.51 5.15
CA LYS A 12 1.94 -19.49 5.99
C LYS A 12 2.52 -20.15 7.24
N LYS A 13 3.83 -20.02 7.47
CA LYS A 13 4.54 -20.60 8.61
C LYS A 13 4.05 -19.93 9.89
N ILE A 14 3.47 -20.70 10.80
CA ILE A 14 3.02 -20.20 12.10
C ILE A 14 4.20 -20.23 13.06
N GLU A 15 4.54 -19.07 13.62
CA GLU A 15 5.65 -18.94 14.57
C GLU A 15 5.19 -19.04 16.03
N ASN A 16 4.00 -18.52 16.36
CA ASN A 16 3.52 -18.42 17.75
C ASN A 16 2.07 -18.92 17.91
N CYS A 17 1.77 -19.52 19.07
CA CYS A 17 0.42 -19.93 19.44
C CYS A 17 -0.44 -18.72 19.84
N PRO A 18 -1.66 -18.55 19.31
CA PRO A 18 -2.50 -17.39 19.62
C PRO A 18 -3.03 -17.35 21.07
N TYR A 19 -2.92 -18.45 21.82
CA TYR A 19 -3.44 -18.53 23.20
C TYR A 19 -2.38 -18.35 24.27
N CYS A 20 -1.13 -18.72 23.99
CA CYS A 20 -0.06 -18.72 24.99
C CYS A 20 1.28 -18.18 24.48
N GLN A 21 1.35 -17.74 23.22
CA GLN A 21 2.57 -17.27 22.55
C GLN A 21 3.72 -18.29 22.48
N GLY A 22 3.50 -19.54 22.92
CA GLY A 22 4.47 -20.63 22.78
C GLY A 22 4.79 -20.93 21.32
N LYS A 23 6.06 -21.24 21.05
CA LYS A 23 6.60 -21.50 19.70
C LYS A 23 6.57 -22.96 19.28
N ASP A 24 6.33 -23.88 20.22
CA ASP A 24 6.23 -25.31 19.94
C ASP A 24 4.84 -25.64 19.37
N ILE A 25 4.76 -25.58 18.04
CA ILE A 25 3.53 -25.70 17.26
C ILE A 25 3.73 -26.77 16.19
N VAL A 26 2.80 -27.72 16.13
CA VAL A 26 2.80 -28.79 15.14
C VAL A 26 1.52 -28.78 14.31
N LYS A 27 1.61 -29.28 13.08
CA LYS A 27 0.44 -29.54 12.22
C LYS A 27 -0.33 -30.74 12.80
N LYS A 28 -1.65 -30.61 12.97
CA LYS A 28 -2.53 -31.65 13.54
C LYS A 28 -3.75 -31.88 12.65
N GLY A 29 -3.47 -32.38 11.43
CA GLY A 29 -4.48 -32.73 10.43
C GLY A 29 -5.11 -31.53 9.71
N ARG A 30 -6.09 -31.80 8.86
CA ARG A 30 -6.82 -30.78 8.10
C ARG A 30 -8.31 -30.81 8.44
N ARG A 31 -8.93 -29.64 8.47
CA ARG A 31 -10.38 -29.47 8.65
C ARG A 31 -10.99 -29.14 7.29
N LYS A 32 -11.85 -30.02 6.79
CA LYS A 32 -12.68 -29.73 5.61
C LYS A 32 -13.84 -28.80 6.03
N LYS A 33 -13.97 -27.67 5.36
CA LYS A 33 -15.18 -26.82 5.34
C LYS A 33 -15.92 -27.06 4.02
N LYS A 34 -17.13 -26.50 3.90
CA LYS A 34 -17.95 -26.56 2.68
C LYS A 34 -17.22 -26.08 1.41
N MET A 35 -16.35 -25.07 1.54
CA MET A 35 -15.73 -24.38 0.39
C MET A 35 -14.20 -24.35 0.42
N GLU A 36 -13.57 -24.84 1.49
CA GLU A 36 -12.11 -24.86 1.63
C GLU A 36 -11.65 -25.96 2.58
N GLU A 37 -10.40 -26.41 2.44
CA GLU A 37 -9.74 -27.26 3.43
C GLU A 37 -8.66 -26.46 4.18
N ILE A 38 -8.69 -26.47 5.52
CA ILE A 38 -7.81 -25.64 6.34
C ILE A 38 -6.89 -26.50 7.20
N GLN A 39 -5.60 -26.15 7.23
CA GLN A 39 -4.62 -26.77 8.12
C GLN A 39 -4.93 -26.42 9.58
N VAL A 40 -5.06 -27.44 10.42
CA VAL A 40 -5.20 -27.28 11.88
C VAL A 40 -3.84 -27.39 12.52
N TYR A 41 -3.57 -26.52 13.50
CA TYR A 41 -2.34 -26.50 14.27
C TYR A 41 -2.61 -26.82 15.73
N PHE A 42 -1.60 -27.31 16.42
CA PHE A 42 -1.65 -27.68 17.82
C PHE A 42 -0.43 -27.12 18.53
N CYS A 43 -0.65 -26.39 19.61
CA CYS A 43 0.45 -25.93 20.46
C CYS A 43 0.73 -26.99 21.53
N LYS A 44 1.98 -27.47 21.62
CA LYS A 44 2.39 -28.41 22.66
C LYS A 44 2.53 -27.77 24.03
N HIS A 45 2.71 -26.46 24.10
CA HIS A 45 2.82 -25.74 25.37
C HIS A 45 1.47 -25.63 26.09
N CYS A 46 0.45 -25.04 25.45
CA CYS A 46 -0.88 -24.91 26.07
C CYS A 46 -1.87 -26.03 25.69
N GLN A 47 -1.41 -27.03 24.92
CA GLN A 47 -2.19 -28.20 24.49
C GLN A 47 -3.50 -27.85 23.74
N LYS A 48 -3.59 -26.64 23.16
CA LYS A 48 -4.78 -26.18 22.41
C LYS A 48 -4.59 -26.33 20.90
N LYS A 49 -5.67 -26.75 20.22
CA LYS A 49 -5.80 -26.68 18.75
C LYS A 49 -6.20 -25.26 18.32
N PHE A 50 -5.65 -24.79 17.21
CA PHE A 50 -6.04 -23.52 16.61
C PHE A 50 -5.92 -23.56 15.09
N ILE A 51 -6.53 -22.56 14.47
CA ILE A 51 -6.45 -22.28 13.03
C ILE A 51 -5.84 -20.88 12.93
N PRO A 52 -4.85 -20.64 12.06
CA PRO A 52 -4.15 -19.35 11.95
C PRO A 52 -5.04 -18.18 11.54
N GLN A 53 -6.16 -18.43 10.85
CA GLN A 53 -7.04 -17.38 10.35
C GLN A 53 -7.99 -16.88 11.44
N ILE A 54 -8.20 -15.55 11.48
CA ILE A 54 -9.23 -14.85 12.28
C ILE A 54 -10.65 -15.30 11.87
N SER A 55 -10.81 -15.96 10.72
CA SER A 55 -12.07 -16.52 10.19
C SER A 55 -12.62 -17.75 10.96
N LYS A 56 -12.44 -17.79 12.29
CA LYS A 56 -13.12 -18.77 13.15
C LYS A 56 -14.62 -18.67 12.89
N ASN A 57 -15.24 -19.80 12.56
CA ASN A 57 -16.68 -19.95 12.32
C ASN A 57 -17.26 -19.21 11.10
N LYS A 58 -16.45 -18.83 10.10
CA LYS A 58 -16.98 -18.29 8.83
C LYS A 58 -17.15 -19.37 7.77
N THR A 59 -18.31 -19.35 7.12
CA THR A 59 -18.71 -20.25 6.02
C THR A 59 -17.89 -20.02 4.75
N TYR A 60 -17.57 -18.75 4.47
CA TYR A 60 -16.90 -18.33 3.24
C TYR A 60 -15.40 -18.10 3.45
N PRO A 61 -14.54 -18.47 2.49
CA PRO A 61 -13.12 -18.13 2.53
C PRO A 61 -12.90 -16.63 2.66
N LEU A 62 -11.87 -16.23 3.42
CA LEU A 62 -11.60 -14.81 3.69
C LEU A 62 -11.38 -14.01 2.40
N ARG A 63 -10.75 -14.60 1.38
CA ARG A 63 -10.51 -13.93 0.09
C ARG A 63 -11.80 -13.43 -0.55
N ILE A 64 -12.86 -14.22 -0.52
CA ILE A 64 -14.16 -13.86 -1.10
C ILE A 64 -14.78 -12.69 -0.34
N ILE A 65 -14.65 -12.72 0.98
CA ILE A 65 -15.13 -11.64 1.84
C ILE A 65 -14.39 -10.34 1.51
N LEU A 66 -13.06 -10.37 1.35
CA LEU A 66 -12.26 -9.21 0.97
C LEU A 66 -12.69 -8.66 -0.39
N ASP A 67 -12.84 -9.52 -1.39
CA ASP A 67 -13.26 -9.10 -2.73
C ASP A 67 -14.65 -8.45 -2.71
N ALA A 68 -15.61 -9.02 -1.96
CA ALA A 68 -16.96 -8.48 -1.85
C ALA A 68 -17.01 -7.11 -1.14
N ILE A 69 -16.29 -6.94 -0.02
CA ILE A 69 -16.27 -5.65 0.70
C ILE A 69 -15.47 -4.58 -0.04
N THR A 70 -14.43 -4.97 -0.80
CA THR A 70 -13.73 -4.08 -1.73
C THR A 70 -14.68 -3.58 -2.82
N LEU A 71 -15.44 -4.46 -3.47
CA LEU A 71 -16.45 -4.04 -4.46
C LEU A 71 -17.53 -3.13 -3.85
N TYR A 72 -17.95 -3.42 -2.62
CA TYR A 72 -18.88 -2.56 -1.88
C TYR A 72 -18.35 -1.14 -1.70
N ASN A 73 -17.08 -0.98 -1.35
CA ASN A 73 -16.43 0.32 -1.21
C ASN A 73 -16.00 0.96 -2.55
N ARG A 74 -15.95 0.18 -3.64
CA ARG A 74 -15.93 0.69 -5.03
C ARG A 74 -17.32 1.13 -5.54
N LEU A 75 -18.29 1.32 -4.64
CA LEU A 75 -19.66 1.77 -4.89
C LEU A 75 -20.58 0.85 -5.67
N TYR A 76 -20.18 -0.39 -5.98
CA TYR A 76 -21.08 -1.34 -6.64
C TYR A 76 -22.32 -1.61 -5.79
N THR A 77 -23.47 -1.81 -6.44
CA THR A 77 -24.69 -2.22 -5.74
C THR A 77 -24.54 -3.66 -5.23
N THR A 78 -25.29 -4.03 -4.20
CA THR A 78 -25.28 -5.40 -3.67
C THR A 78 -25.62 -6.44 -4.75
N LYS A 79 -26.52 -6.11 -5.68
CA LYS A 79 -26.84 -6.94 -6.85
C LYS A 79 -25.65 -7.14 -7.78
N ASP A 80 -24.94 -6.05 -8.13
CA ASP A 80 -23.75 -6.13 -8.97
C ASP A 80 -22.65 -6.96 -8.30
N ILE A 81 -22.49 -6.82 -6.99
CA ILE A 81 -21.50 -7.58 -6.22
C ILE A 81 -21.84 -9.08 -6.25
N VAL A 82 -23.10 -9.46 -6.05
CA VAL A 82 -23.53 -10.86 -6.16
C VAL A 82 -23.21 -11.43 -7.55
N ALA A 83 -23.53 -10.69 -8.61
CA ALA A 83 -23.25 -11.09 -9.99
C ALA A 83 -21.74 -11.27 -10.23
N LYS A 84 -20.91 -10.30 -9.84
CA LYS A 84 -19.45 -10.33 -9.99
C LYS A 84 -18.79 -11.45 -9.17
N ILE A 85 -19.29 -11.73 -7.97
CA ILE A 85 -18.79 -12.83 -7.14
C ILE A 85 -19.18 -14.18 -7.75
N ASN A 86 -20.39 -14.32 -8.28
CA ASN A 86 -20.80 -15.53 -8.97
C ASN A 86 -19.94 -15.76 -10.23
N GLU A 87 -19.77 -14.75 -11.07
CA GLU A 87 -18.89 -14.82 -12.25
C GLU A 87 -17.46 -15.27 -11.89
N ARG A 88 -16.89 -14.71 -10.82
CA ARG A 88 -15.52 -15.00 -10.39
C ARG A 88 -15.34 -16.36 -9.71
N TYR A 89 -16.32 -16.82 -8.93
CA TYR A 89 -16.15 -17.97 -8.02
C TYR A 89 -17.16 -19.11 -8.22
N GLY A 90 -18.15 -18.94 -9.09
CA GLY A 90 -19.14 -19.96 -9.44
C GLY A 90 -20.18 -20.25 -8.36
N PHE A 91 -20.53 -19.30 -7.50
CA PHE A 91 -21.63 -19.46 -6.54
C PHE A 91 -22.33 -18.14 -6.20
N ASN A 92 -23.59 -18.24 -5.77
CA ASN A 92 -24.40 -17.08 -5.38
C ASN A 92 -24.25 -16.72 -3.90
N LEU A 93 -24.09 -15.42 -3.66
CA LEU A 93 -24.22 -14.79 -2.35
C LEU A 93 -25.60 -14.16 -2.21
N SER A 94 -26.08 -14.01 -0.97
CA SER A 94 -27.21 -13.12 -0.69
C SER A 94 -26.74 -11.68 -0.53
N GLU A 95 -27.56 -10.71 -0.93
CA GLU A 95 -27.27 -9.29 -0.73
C GLU A 95 -27.06 -8.95 0.77
N GLN A 96 -27.86 -9.56 1.65
CA GLN A 96 -27.74 -9.40 3.10
C GLN A 96 -26.38 -9.89 3.63
N THR A 97 -25.80 -10.94 3.04
CA THR A 97 -24.48 -11.44 3.42
C THR A 97 -23.40 -10.37 3.24
N ILE A 98 -23.46 -9.61 2.13
CA ILE A 98 -22.51 -8.55 1.81
C ILE A 98 -22.62 -7.41 2.84
N LEU A 99 -23.84 -6.97 3.15
CA LEU A 99 -24.09 -5.93 4.16
C LEU A 99 -23.60 -6.36 5.54
N ASN A 100 -23.85 -7.61 5.93
CA ASN A 100 -23.38 -8.18 7.19
C ASN A 100 -21.85 -8.22 7.26
N TRP A 101 -21.16 -8.48 6.15
CA TRP A 101 -19.70 -8.41 6.10
C TRP A 101 -19.18 -6.97 6.20
N ALA A 102 -19.73 -6.04 5.43
CA ALA A 102 -19.34 -4.63 5.52
C ALA A 102 -19.48 -4.10 6.97
N LYS A 103 -20.59 -4.42 7.64
CA LYS A 103 -20.81 -4.09 9.05
C LYS A 103 -19.84 -4.82 9.99
N GLY A 104 -19.63 -6.12 9.77
CA GLY A 104 -18.80 -6.96 10.64
C GLY A 104 -17.31 -6.65 10.58
N TYR A 105 -16.83 -6.11 9.46
CA TYR A 105 -15.42 -5.76 9.25
C TYR A 105 -15.15 -4.25 9.27
N LYS A 106 -16.09 -3.43 9.76
CA LYS A 106 -16.01 -1.95 9.76
C LYS A 106 -14.68 -1.39 10.27
N GLU A 107 -14.02 -2.10 11.20
CA GLU A 107 -12.73 -1.68 11.78
C GLU A 107 -11.55 -1.70 10.79
N TYR A 108 -11.70 -2.43 9.67
CA TYR A 108 -10.74 -2.51 8.56
C TYR A 108 -11.19 -1.71 7.35
N LEU A 109 -12.38 -1.09 7.42
CA LEU A 109 -13.00 -0.34 6.35
C LEU A 109 -13.23 1.14 6.73
N PRO A 110 -12.20 1.91 7.14
CA PRO A 110 -12.37 3.33 7.49
C PRO A 110 -13.07 4.16 6.41
N PHE A 111 -12.97 3.78 5.13
CA PHE A 111 -13.64 4.47 4.02
C PHE A 111 -15.17 4.48 4.14
N LEU A 112 -15.79 3.58 4.91
CA LEU A 112 -17.24 3.58 5.14
C LEU A 112 -17.77 4.92 5.64
N ARG A 113 -16.97 5.70 6.39
CA ARG A 113 -17.35 7.03 6.88
C ARG A 113 -17.53 8.07 5.77
N LEU A 114 -16.89 7.86 4.62
CA LEU A 114 -16.92 8.75 3.46
C LEU A 114 -17.84 8.22 2.35
N ARG A 115 -18.16 6.93 2.38
CA ARG A 115 -18.80 6.20 1.28
C ARG A 115 -20.11 6.86 0.84
N ASP A 116 -21.00 7.20 1.77
CA ASP A 116 -22.32 7.75 1.42
C ASP A 116 -22.23 9.15 0.82
N PHE A 117 -21.23 9.94 1.23
CA PHE A 117 -20.96 11.23 0.61
C PHE A 117 -20.38 11.07 -0.79
N VAL A 118 -19.40 10.18 -0.94
CA VAL A 118 -18.78 9.85 -2.24
C VAL A 118 -19.80 9.29 -3.23
N ALA A 119 -20.71 8.43 -2.78
CA ALA A 119 -21.75 7.82 -3.62
C ALA A 119 -22.74 8.85 -4.22
N LYS A 120 -22.83 10.06 -3.65
CA LYS A 120 -23.67 11.14 -4.20
C LYS A 120 -23.00 11.88 -5.36
N LYS A 121 -21.67 11.80 -5.47
CA LYS A 121 -20.86 12.56 -6.44
C LYS A 121 -20.22 11.70 -7.52
N TYR A 122 -19.98 10.40 -7.26
CA TYR A 122 -19.25 9.50 -8.16
C TYR A 122 -20.00 8.21 -8.42
N SER A 123 -19.83 7.68 -9.63
CA SER A 123 -20.28 6.34 -9.98
C SER A 123 -19.19 5.28 -9.70
N PRO A 124 -19.52 3.98 -9.73
CA PRO A 124 -18.52 2.90 -9.63
C PRO A 124 -17.44 2.94 -10.73
N LYS A 125 -17.73 3.55 -11.89
CA LYS A 125 -16.76 3.70 -12.99
C LYS A 125 -15.85 4.92 -12.81
N ASP A 126 -16.33 5.93 -12.08
CA ASP A 126 -15.63 7.22 -11.99
C ASP A 126 -14.79 7.35 -10.72
N ILE A 127 -15.02 6.49 -9.72
CA ILE A 127 -14.39 6.56 -8.40
C ILE A 127 -12.87 6.35 -8.41
N ILE A 128 -12.38 5.43 -9.26
CA ILE A 128 -10.97 5.05 -9.39
C ILE A 128 -10.59 5.10 -10.86
N ASP A 129 -9.52 5.81 -11.18
CA ASP A 129 -8.80 5.73 -12.45
C ASP A 129 -7.79 4.57 -12.39
N GLU A 130 -7.72 3.74 -13.42
CA GLU A 130 -6.94 2.49 -13.43
C GLU A 130 -6.31 2.29 -14.81
N VAL A 131 -4.97 2.18 -14.85
CA VAL A 131 -4.18 2.05 -16.08
C VAL A 131 -3.09 0.99 -15.89
N HIS A 132 -2.92 0.13 -16.88
CA HIS A 132 -1.81 -0.82 -16.94
C HIS A 132 -0.60 -0.15 -17.60
N LEU A 133 0.44 0.10 -16.81
CA LEU A 133 1.68 0.71 -17.27
C LEU A 133 2.62 -0.39 -17.79
N MET A 134 2.76 -0.45 -19.11
CA MET A 134 3.67 -1.39 -19.79
C MET A 134 5.11 -0.85 -19.78
N HIS A 135 5.72 -0.84 -18.60
CA HIS A 135 7.11 -0.43 -18.39
C HIS A 135 8.05 -1.64 -18.49
N GLY A 136 9.22 -1.65 -17.85
CA GLY A 136 10.08 -2.85 -17.79
C GLY A 136 9.39 -4.09 -17.19
N GLN A 137 8.28 -3.88 -16.47
CA GLN A 137 7.27 -4.88 -16.11
C GLN A 137 5.89 -4.19 -16.08
N ILE A 138 4.82 -4.96 -15.93
CA ILE A 138 3.46 -4.41 -15.81
C ILE A 138 3.25 -3.86 -14.40
N TYR A 139 2.86 -2.60 -14.31
CA TYR A 139 2.43 -1.96 -13.06
C TYR A 139 0.97 -1.52 -13.20
N ASP A 140 0.14 -1.89 -12.22
CA ASP A 140 -1.28 -1.52 -12.19
C ASP A 140 -1.44 -0.19 -11.44
N PHE A 141 -1.23 0.92 -12.12
CA PHE A 141 -1.47 2.24 -11.55
C PHE A 141 -2.95 2.42 -11.26
N LYS A 142 -3.26 2.84 -10.04
CA LYS A 142 -4.64 3.14 -9.64
C LYS A 142 -4.68 4.41 -8.81
N TYR A 143 -5.66 5.26 -9.11
CA TYR A 143 -5.86 6.53 -8.45
C TYR A 143 -7.33 6.72 -8.05
N HIS A 144 -7.58 6.82 -6.75
CA HIS A 144 -8.91 7.00 -6.19
C HIS A 144 -9.32 8.48 -6.16
N ARG A 145 -9.86 8.97 -7.27
CA ARG A 145 -10.31 10.36 -7.48
C ARG A 145 -11.23 10.87 -6.38
N ALA A 146 -12.32 10.15 -6.12
CA ALA A 146 -13.34 10.61 -5.18
C ALA A 146 -12.84 10.80 -3.74
N LYS A 147 -11.95 9.90 -3.30
CA LYS A 147 -11.37 9.95 -1.96
C LYS A 147 -10.39 11.10 -1.83
N THR A 148 -9.60 11.34 -2.88
CA THR A 148 -8.67 12.48 -2.93
C THR A 148 -9.43 13.79 -2.81
N ASP A 149 -10.53 13.93 -3.56
CA ASP A 149 -11.40 15.11 -3.47
C ASP A 149 -11.95 15.31 -2.06
N CYS A 150 -12.49 14.24 -1.45
CA CYS A 150 -12.95 14.31 -0.07
C CYS A 150 -11.84 14.73 0.90
N ILE A 151 -10.66 14.11 0.86
CA ILE A 151 -9.57 14.41 1.80
C ILE A 151 -9.08 15.86 1.64
N LEU A 152 -8.96 16.35 0.41
CA LEU A 152 -8.49 17.71 0.13
C LEU A 152 -9.54 18.78 0.49
N GLU A 153 -10.82 18.44 0.49
CA GLU A 153 -11.94 19.30 0.92
C GLU A 153 -12.20 19.25 2.44
N ASP A 154 -11.82 18.16 3.13
CA ASP A 154 -12.18 17.89 4.55
C ASP A 154 -11.42 18.76 5.57
N ASP A 155 -10.18 19.16 5.30
CA ASP A 155 -9.35 19.93 6.24
C ASP A 155 -8.51 21.00 5.52
N PHE A 156 -8.50 22.21 6.06
CA PHE A 156 -7.69 23.35 5.56
C PHE A 156 -6.19 23.00 5.44
N LYS A 157 -5.68 22.08 6.28
CA LYS A 157 -4.29 21.62 6.22
C LYS A 157 -3.96 20.90 4.91
N HIS A 158 -4.97 20.30 4.27
CA HIS A 158 -4.80 19.60 3.01
C HIS A 158 -4.90 20.51 1.78
N TYR A 159 -5.39 21.75 1.93
CA TYR A 159 -5.53 22.72 0.83
C TYR A 159 -4.21 22.92 0.05
N LYS A 160 -3.07 22.91 0.77
CA LYS A 160 -1.73 23.10 0.18
C LYS A 160 -1.20 21.90 -0.58
N LEU A 161 -1.93 20.78 -0.58
CA LEU A 161 -1.52 19.53 -1.21
C LEU A 161 -2.24 19.30 -2.55
N ARG A 162 -3.07 20.24 -3.01
CA ARG A 162 -3.91 20.09 -4.22
C ARG A 162 -3.14 19.68 -5.47
N GLN A 163 -1.88 20.08 -5.60
CA GLN A 163 -1.01 19.71 -6.72
C GLN A 163 -0.84 18.19 -6.87
N ILE A 164 -0.99 17.41 -5.78
CA ILE A 164 -0.96 15.94 -5.88
C ILE A 164 -2.15 15.39 -6.67
N LYS A 165 -3.31 16.04 -6.60
CA LYS A 165 -4.52 15.64 -7.34
C LYS A 165 -4.28 15.83 -8.83
N ASP A 166 -3.71 16.97 -9.21
CA ASP A 166 -3.45 17.29 -10.61
C ASP A 166 -2.44 16.31 -11.20
N PHE A 167 -1.31 16.09 -10.52
CA PHE A 167 -0.32 15.09 -10.93
C PHE A 167 -0.93 13.69 -11.10
N LEU A 168 -1.60 13.17 -10.07
CA LEU A 168 -2.19 11.83 -10.12
C LEU A 168 -3.27 11.70 -11.21
N GLY A 169 -4.01 12.78 -11.49
CA GLY A 169 -5.02 12.82 -12.54
C GLY A 169 -4.44 12.83 -13.96
N LEU A 170 -3.19 13.28 -14.13
CA LEU A 170 -2.52 13.33 -15.43
C LEU A 170 -1.73 12.06 -15.76
N VAL A 171 -1.42 11.20 -14.78
CA VAL A 171 -0.63 9.97 -15.00
C VAL A 171 -1.19 9.10 -16.12
N SER A 172 -2.51 8.94 -16.21
CA SER A 172 -3.16 8.10 -17.23
C SER A 172 -2.99 8.63 -18.65
N ALA A 173 -2.78 9.94 -18.82
CA ALA A 173 -2.66 10.60 -20.12
C ALA A 173 -1.22 11.00 -20.48
N GLU A 174 -0.40 11.36 -19.49
CA GLU A 174 0.87 12.06 -19.69
C GLU A 174 2.11 11.27 -19.24
N CYS A 175 1.94 10.05 -18.69
CA CYS A 175 3.08 9.25 -18.23
C CYS A 175 4.06 8.94 -19.38
N PRO A 176 5.35 9.32 -19.28
CA PRO A 176 6.32 9.13 -20.36
C PRO A 176 6.82 7.67 -20.41
N HIS A 177 5.99 6.76 -20.92
CA HIS A 177 6.23 5.31 -20.89
C HIS A 177 7.54 4.84 -21.55
N HIS A 178 8.10 5.60 -22.49
CA HIS A 178 9.38 5.25 -23.14
C HIS A 178 10.54 5.34 -22.13
N ILE A 179 10.58 6.40 -21.31
CA ILE A 179 11.60 6.60 -20.26
C ILE A 179 11.61 5.44 -19.27
N PHE A 180 10.44 4.97 -18.83
CA PHE A 180 10.32 3.86 -17.88
C PHE A 180 10.64 2.48 -18.48
N ARG A 181 10.71 2.36 -19.81
CA ARG A 181 11.12 1.14 -20.50
C ARG A 181 12.63 1.12 -20.76
N GLU A 182 13.20 2.27 -21.06
CA GLU A 182 14.60 2.41 -21.51
C GLU A 182 15.57 2.76 -20.37
N SER A 183 15.11 3.44 -19.32
CA SER A 183 15.96 3.78 -18.18
C SER A 183 16.47 2.54 -17.45
N GLU A 184 17.80 2.43 -17.36
CA GLU A 184 18.47 1.39 -16.58
C GLU A 184 18.54 1.74 -15.08
N ASN A 185 18.37 3.02 -14.72
CA ASN A 185 18.49 3.53 -13.37
C ASN A 185 17.14 3.41 -12.63
N ARG A 186 16.97 2.34 -11.86
CA ARG A 186 15.78 2.19 -10.98
C ARG A 186 16.10 2.65 -9.56
N ALA A 187 15.20 3.43 -8.96
CA ALA A 187 15.33 3.93 -7.58
C ALA A 187 15.59 2.81 -6.55
N SER A 188 15.07 1.61 -6.79
CA SER A 188 15.25 0.43 -5.93
C SER A 188 16.65 -0.19 -5.99
N MET A 189 17.48 0.18 -6.96
CA MET A 189 18.85 -0.30 -7.10
C MET A 189 19.83 0.45 -6.18
N TYR A 190 19.46 1.66 -5.74
CA TYR A 190 20.28 2.46 -4.84
C TYR A 190 20.12 1.97 -3.39
N ASN A 191 21.23 1.55 -2.79
CA ASN A 191 21.28 1.05 -1.41
C ASN A 191 22.52 1.60 -0.69
N ASN A 192 22.35 1.97 0.59
CA ASN A 192 23.37 2.65 1.40
C ASN A 192 23.90 3.93 0.73
N PHE A 193 22.99 4.68 0.12
CA PHE A 193 23.33 5.78 -0.77
C PHE A 193 23.34 7.13 -0.05
N PHE A 194 22.30 7.41 0.73
CA PHE A 194 22.21 8.59 1.57
C PHE A 194 22.75 8.30 2.98
N ASN A 195 23.29 9.32 3.65
CA ASN A 195 23.67 9.23 5.06
C ASN A 195 22.42 9.40 5.97
N PRO A 196 22.01 8.39 6.75
CA PRO A 196 20.85 8.45 7.63
C PRO A 196 21.13 8.95 9.06
N ASP A 197 22.36 9.33 9.43
CA ASP A 197 22.78 9.61 10.82
C ASP A 197 21.90 10.65 11.55
N GLU A 198 21.46 11.69 10.83
CA GLU A 198 20.60 12.77 11.38
C GLU A 198 19.10 12.48 11.22
N VAL A 199 18.73 11.32 10.67
CA VAL A 199 17.35 10.99 10.31
C VAL A 199 16.66 10.28 11.47
N LYS A 200 15.68 10.95 12.06
CA LYS A 200 14.81 10.33 13.06
C LYS A 200 13.81 9.38 12.39
N ILE A 201 14.08 8.08 12.52
CA ILE A 201 13.14 7.02 12.13
C ILE A 201 12.19 6.76 13.31
N ILE A 202 10.88 6.92 13.07
CA ILE A 202 9.84 6.75 14.08
C ILE A 202 9.15 5.41 13.85
N LYS A 203 9.16 4.54 14.87
CA LYS A 203 8.36 3.31 14.88
C LYS A 203 6.94 3.60 15.37
N LYS A 204 5.92 3.01 14.72
CA LYS A 204 4.52 3.08 15.14
C LYS A 204 3.82 1.73 14.97
N ASP A 205 2.63 1.60 15.54
CA ASP A 205 1.60 0.63 15.16
C ASP A 205 0.36 1.43 14.77
N ASN A 206 -0.17 1.21 13.56
CA ASN A 206 -1.27 2.00 13.02
C ASN A 206 -2.20 1.17 12.12
N GLN A 207 -3.15 1.86 11.49
CA GLN A 207 -4.14 1.22 10.62
C GLN A 207 -3.52 0.44 9.45
N ALA A 208 -2.37 0.85 8.91
CA ALA A 208 -1.68 0.13 7.85
C ALA A 208 -1.21 -1.25 8.32
N ASN A 209 -0.62 -1.36 9.52
CA ASN A 209 -0.26 -2.65 10.10
C ASN A 209 -1.50 -3.52 10.36
N LYS A 210 -2.58 -2.91 10.87
CA LYS A 210 -3.84 -3.60 11.14
C LYS A 210 -4.47 -4.17 9.86
N ILE A 211 -4.53 -3.37 8.78
CA ILE A 211 -5.03 -3.82 7.48
C ILE A 211 -4.11 -4.88 6.88
N ALA A 212 -2.80 -4.69 6.91
CA ALA A 212 -1.84 -5.68 6.42
C ALA A 212 -2.03 -7.02 7.15
N ARG A 213 -2.11 -7.03 8.50
CA ARG A 213 -2.41 -8.25 9.27
C ARG A 213 -3.68 -8.95 8.84
N PHE A 214 -4.73 -8.19 8.53
CA PHE A 214 -6.02 -8.72 8.11
C PHE A 214 -5.94 -9.33 6.70
N VAL A 215 -5.48 -8.56 5.72
CA VAL A 215 -5.42 -8.97 4.31
C VAL A 215 -4.47 -10.15 4.12
N MET A 216 -3.33 -10.14 4.80
CA MET A 216 -2.30 -11.18 4.67
C MET A 216 -2.71 -12.55 5.20
N GLN A 217 -3.90 -12.70 5.80
CA GLN A 217 -4.47 -14.00 6.14
C GLN A 217 -5.21 -14.66 4.98
N ALA A 218 -5.63 -13.87 3.98
CA ALA A 218 -6.35 -14.34 2.80
C ALA A 218 -5.43 -14.69 1.64
N VAL A 219 -4.15 -14.31 1.71
CA VAL A 219 -3.18 -14.46 0.63
C VAL A 219 -2.22 -15.60 0.97
N ALA A 220 -2.33 -16.73 0.26
CA ALA A 220 -1.39 -17.85 0.38
C ALA A 220 -0.15 -17.65 -0.50
N ASN A 221 -0.34 -17.09 -1.70
CA ASN A 221 0.73 -16.88 -2.67
C ASN A 221 1.50 -15.58 -2.36
N ASN A 222 2.78 -15.71 -2.04
CA ASN A 222 3.63 -14.54 -1.74
C ASN A 222 3.68 -13.51 -2.88
N LYS A 223 3.56 -13.93 -4.15
CA LYS A 223 3.57 -13.03 -5.31
C LYS A 223 2.35 -12.10 -5.36
N LEU A 224 1.22 -12.51 -4.77
CA LEU A 224 -0.02 -11.73 -4.77
C LEU A 224 -0.15 -10.79 -3.57
N ARG A 225 0.80 -10.82 -2.62
CA ARG A 225 0.68 -10.04 -1.37
C ARG A 225 0.62 -8.53 -1.62
N HIS A 226 1.49 -8.01 -2.49
CA HIS A 226 1.49 -6.58 -2.84
C HIS A 226 0.18 -6.17 -3.48
N GLN A 227 -0.18 -6.78 -4.60
CA GLN A 227 -1.38 -6.44 -5.37
C GLN A 227 -2.66 -6.48 -4.52
N VAL A 228 -2.84 -7.52 -3.70
CA VAL A 228 -4.05 -7.68 -2.89
C VAL A 228 -4.11 -6.69 -1.74
N LEU A 229 -2.96 -6.36 -1.13
CA LEU A 229 -2.89 -5.33 -0.11
C LEU A 229 -3.17 -3.94 -0.67
N GLN A 230 -2.56 -3.61 -1.81
CA GLN A 230 -2.73 -2.34 -2.49
C GLN A 230 -4.18 -2.13 -2.90
N GLU A 231 -4.80 -3.09 -3.58
CA GLU A 231 -6.22 -3.04 -3.96
C GLU A 231 -7.11 -2.86 -2.72
N PHE A 232 -6.85 -3.62 -1.66
CA PHE A 232 -7.66 -3.53 -0.45
C PHE A 232 -7.50 -2.18 0.25
N MET A 233 -6.26 -1.68 0.41
CA MET A 233 -6.02 -0.38 1.03
C MET A 233 -6.62 0.75 0.17
N LEU A 234 -6.45 0.69 -1.15
CA LEU A 234 -7.01 1.68 -2.06
C LEU A 234 -8.53 1.75 -1.96
N ALA A 235 -9.25 0.62 -1.88
CA ALA A 235 -10.71 0.68 -1.76
C ALA A 235 -11.19 1.00 -0.34
N ASN A 236 -10.51 0.51 0.70
CA ASN A 236 -11.10 0.41 2.04
C ASN A 236 -10.47 1.32 3.10
N ASP A 237 -9.20 1.70 2.96
CA ASP A 237 -8.57 2.66 3.85
C ASP A 237 -9.02 4.08 3.50
N SER A 238 -9.31 4.92 4.48
CA SER A 238 -9.85 6.26 4.19
C SER A 238 -8.81 7.26 3.69
N VAL A 239 -7.52 6.93 3.72
CA VAL A 239 -6.43 7.87 3.40
C VAL A 239 -5.51 7.40 2.28
N THR A 240 -5.53 6.12 1.87
CA THR A 240 -4.85 5.64 0.65
C THR A 240 -5.52 6.12 -0.62
N VAL A 241 -4.82 6.93 -1.41
CA VAL A 241 -5.35 7.59 -2.60
C VAL A 241 -4.81 7.03 -3.91
N ALA A 242 -3.61 6.43 -3.92
CA ALA A 242 -3.05 5.88 -5.15
C ALA A 242 -2.11 4.71 -4.88
N THR A 243 -1.92 3.86 -5.89
CA THR A 243 -1.03 2.70 -5.88
C THR A 243 -0.20 2.63 -7.16
N GLU A 244 1.00 2.05 -7.08
CA GLU A 244 1.93 1.88 -8.21
C GLU A 244 2.19 3.19 -8.99
N VAL A 245 2.40 4.28 -8.26
CA VAL A 245 2.51 5.63 -8.84
C VAL A 245 3.87 5.81 -9.52
N PRO A 246 3.93 6.03 -10.84
CA PRO A 246 5.19 6.20 -11.55
C PRO A 246 5.84 7.53 -11.18
N VAL A 247 7.14 7.50 -10.94
CA VAL A 247 7.96 8.68 -10.65
C VAL A 247 9.28 8.61 -11.38
N LEU A 248 9.78 9.78 -11.75
CA LEU A 248 11.07 9.95 -12.40
C LEU A 248 11.81 11.15 -11.81
N LEU A 249 13.13 11.11 -11.89
CA LEU A 249 14.04 12.16 -11.46
C LEU A 249 15.20 12.24 -12.45
N ASP A 250 15.35 13.37 -13.13
CA ASP A 250 16.36 13.55 -14.17
C ASP A 250 17.63 14.26 -13.66
N TYR A 251 18.58 14.42 -14.57
CA TYR A 251 19.83 15.13 -14.35
C TYR A 251 19.64 16.59 -13.86
N GLU A 252 18.70 17.34 -14.47
CA GLU A 252 18.48 18.75 -14.15
C GLU A 252 17.89 18.92 -12.76
N ASP A 253 16.98 18.03 -12.37
CA ASP A 253 16.41 17.99 -11.04
C ASP A 253 17.48 17.75 -9.96
N VAL A 254 18.39 16.81 -10.21
CA VAL A 254 19.53 16.55 -9.30
C VAL A 254 20.44 17.77 -9.20
N LEU A 255 20.73 18.42 -10.33
CA LEU A 255 21.54 19.64 -10.36
C LEU A 255 20.88 20.79 -9.59
N HIS A 256 19.56 20.95 -9.73
CA HIS A 256 18.77 21.92 -8.97
C HIS A 256 18.91 21.69 -7.46
N PHE A 257 18.76 20.45 -6.98
CA PHE A 257 18.91 20.13 -5.57
C PHE A 257 20.30 20.41 -5.02
N LYS A 258 21.34 20.07 -5.78
CA LYS A 258 22.73 20.28 -5.37
C LYS A 258 23.12 21.76 -5.39
N ASN A 259 22.82 22.47 -6.48
CA ASN A 259 23.38 23.80 -6.72
C ASN A 259 22.51 24.93 -6.19
N GLN A 260 21.18 24.82 -6.32
CA GLN A 260 20.26 25.87 -5.89
C GLN A 260 19.82 25.68 -4.44
N LEU A 261 19.52 24.45 -4.03
CA LEU A 261 19.06 24.17 -2.66
C LEU A 261 20.20 23.78 -1.70
N ASN A 262 21.40 23.49 -2.21
CA ASN A 262 22.54 23.04 -1.43
C ASN A 262 22.21 21.81 -0.55
N TRP A 263 21.47 20.86 -1.12
CA TRP A 263 21.12 19.59 -0.50
C TRP A 263 22.15 18.50 -0.81
N GLN A 264 22.33 17.58 0.12
CA GLN A 264 23.18 16.39 -0.05
C GLN A 264 22.41 15.30 -0.79
N VAL A 265 22.45 15.36 -2.11
CA VAL A 265 21.87 14.35 -3.01
C VAL A 265 23.03 13.66 -3.72
N PRO A 266 23.50 12.48 -3.28
CA PRO A 266 24.69 11.85 -3.84
C PRO A 266 24.45 11.17 -5.21
N LEU A 267 23.34 11.46 -5.89
CA LEU A 267 23.05 10.96 -7.24
C LEU A 267 24.01 11.57 -8.24
N ASP A 268 24.70 10.73 -9.01
CA ASP A 268 25.57 11.16 -10.10
C ASP A 268 24.97 10.66 -11.41
N LEU A 269 24.09 11.48 -11.97
CA LEU A 269 23.46 11.23 -13.27
C LEU A 269 24.24 11.97 -14.34
N LYS A 270 24.38 11.37 -15.52
CA LYS A 270 24.85 12.07 -16.72
C LYS A 270 23.70 12.79 -17.39
N GLU A 271 24.01 13.75 -18.25
CA GLU A 271 23.02 14.41 -19.09
C GLU A 271 22.23 13.37 -19.91
N GLY A 272 20.90 13.45 -19.87
CA GLY A 272 19.99 12.47 -20.48
C GLY A 272 19.66 11.24 -19.61
N GLU A 273 20.37 10.99 -18.50
CA GLU A 273 20.02 9.89 -17.60
C GLU A 273 18.87 10.28 -16.65
N VAL A 274 17.98 9.30 -16.41
CA VAL A 274 16.80 9.48 -15.56
C VAL A 274 16.69 8.31 -14.60
N VAL A 275 16.47 8.58 -13.31
CA VAL A 275 16.09 7.56 -12.32
C VAL A 275 14.58 7.38 -12.34
N THR A 276 14.11 6.14 -12.45
CA THR A 276 12.68 5.82 -12.48
C THR A 276 12.25 4.93 -11.31
N GLY A 277 10.96 4.90 -11.01
CA GLY A 277 10.37 3.90 -10.13
C GLY A 277 8.87 4.05 -9.94
N HIS A 278 8.30 3.17 -9.11
CA HIS A 278 6.88 3.13 -8.81
C HIS A 278 6.69 3.12 -7.29
N ILE A 279 5.87 4.01 -6.78
CA ILE A 279 5.54 4.10 -5.36
C ILE A 279 4.38 3.14 -5.08
N ASP A 280 4.58 2.14 -4.22
CA ASP A 280 3.55 1.15 -3.91
C ASP A 280 2.22 1.79 -3.47
N LEU A 281 2.29 2.78 -2.58
CA LEU A 281 1.13 3.38 -1.93
C LEU A 281 1.35 4.86 -1.64
N ILE A 282 0.38 5.70 -1.98
CA ILE A 282 0.31 7.10 -1.52
C ILE A 282 -0.87 7.26 -0.56
N GLN A 283 -0.61 7.85 0.61
CA GLN A 283 -1.65 8.28 1.55
C GLN A 283 -1.62 9.79 1.76
N ILE A 284 -2.79 10.42 1.92
CA ILE A 284 -2.90 11.83 2.31
C ILE A 284 -3.56 11.88 3.69
N ARG A 285 -2.83 12.38 4.69
CA ARG A 285 -3.34 12.50 6.07
C ARG A 285 -2.53 13.51 6.87
N ASN A 286 -3.19 14.14 7.85
CA ASN A 286 -2.56 15.05 8.81
C ASN A 286 -1.76 16.18 8.14
N GLY A 287 -2.22 16.72 7.00
CA GLY A 287 -1.49 17.78 6.29
C GLY A 287 -0.22 17.29 5.57
N THR A 288 -0.04 15.98 5.34
CA THR A 288 1.18 15.41 4.77
C THR A 288 0.87 14.28 3.79
N ILE A 289 1.64 14.22 2.71
CA ILE A 289 1.62 13.12 1.74
C ILE A 289 2.59 12.05 2.22
N HIS A 290 2.10 10.84 2.44
CA HIS A 290 2.92 9.70 2.84
C HIS A 290 3.19 8.82 1.63
N LEU A 291 4.47 8.70 1.26
CA LEU A 291 4.96 7.76 0.25
C LEU A 291 5.33 6.47 0.97
N MET A 292 4.61 5.40 0.68
CA MET A 292 4.66 4.16 1.44
C MET A 292 5.09 2.99 0.57
N ASP A 293 5.93 2.14 1.13
CA ASP A 293 6.47 0.93 0.49
C ASP A 293 6.18 -0.29 1.37
N TYR A 294 5.47 -1.28 0.83
CA TYR A 294 5.18 -2.50 1.59
C TYR A 294 6.38 -3.44 1.47
N LYS A 295 7.03 -3.76 2.58
CA LYS A 295 8.22 -4.61 2.59
C LYS A 295 8.01 -5.80 3.51
N PRO A 296 7.85 -7.04 2.99
CA PRO A 296 7.83 -8.23 3.83
C PRO A 296 9.06 -8.28 4.74
N SER A 297 8.88 -8.46 6.05
CA SER A 297 9.95 -8.34 7.06
C SER A 297 10.53 -6.93 7.14
N ALA A 298 9.67 -5.92 7.24
CA ALA A 298 10.02 -4.50 7.23
C ALA A 298 11.12 -4.14 8.24
N LYS A 299 11.19 -4.84 9.38
CA LYS A 299 12.24 -4.67 10.39
C LYS A 299 13.65 -5.01 9.91
N LYS A 300 13.80 -5.88 8.90
CA LYS A 300 15.09 -6.35 8.38
C LYS A 300 15.63 -5.49 7.23
N VAL A 301 14.82 -4.58 6.69
CA VAL A 301 15.17 -3.73 5.56
C VAL A 301 15.04 -2.26 5.93
N LYS A 302 15.75 -1.40 5.19
CA LYS A 302 15.69 0.05 5.36
C LYS A 302 15.70 0.72 3.97
N PRO A 303 14.55 0.82 3.28
CA PRO A 303 14.45 1.40 1.94
C PRO A 303 14.52 2.94 1.97
N ILE A 304 15.40 3.52 2.81
CA ILE A 304 15.50 4.97 3.00
C ILE A 304 15.92 5.65 1.70
N ASP A 305 16.87 5.05 0.97
CA ASP A 305 17.38 5.59 -0.28
C ASP A 305 16.29 5.66 -1.34
N GLN A 306 15.68 4.51 -1.65
CA GLN A 306 14.56 4.38 -2.58
C GLN A 306 13.43 5.38 -2.26
N LEU A 307 12.98 5.41 -1.00
CA LEU A 307 11.89 6.31 -0.58
C LEU A 307 12.28 7.79 -0.61
N THR A 308 13.55 8.13 -0.37
CA THR A 308 14.04 9.51 -0.48
C THR A 308 14.08 9.96 -1.94
N ILE A 309 14.53 9.09 -2.86
CA ILE A 309 14.49 9.35 -4.30
C ILE A 309 13.03 9.59 -4.75
N TYR A 310 12.08 8.76 -4.29
CA TYR A 310 10.67 8.97 -4.57
C TYR A 310 10.16 10.32 -4.07
N ALA A 311 10.54 10.73 -2.87
CA ALA A 311 10.12 12.04 -2.35
C ALA A 311 10.73 13.22 -3.11
N LEU A 312 11.99 13.10 -3.55
CA LEU A 312 12.65 14.09 -4.39
C LEU A 312 11.95 14.20 -5.75
N ALA A 313 11.71 13.08 -6.42
CA ALA A 313 10.96 13.01 -7.68
C ALA A 313 9.56 13.65 -7.54
N MET A 314 8.80 13.22 -6.53
CA MET A 314 7.47 13.78 -6.26
C MET A 314 7.51 15.29 -5.98
N SER A 315 8.54 15.78 -5.30
CA SER A 315 8.69 17.22 -5.03
C SER A 315 8.84 18.04 -6.33
N ARG A 316 9.53 17.50 -7.34
CA ARG A 316 9.70 18.14 -8.65
C ARG A 316 8.45 18.01 -9.50
N LEU A 317 7.94 16.78 -9.66
CA LEU A 317 6.77 16.47 -10.48
C LEU A 317 5.49 17.21 -10.03
N THR A 318 5.35 17.49 -8.74
CA THR A 318 4.18 18.18 -8.18
C THR A 318 4.43 19.64 -7.82
N SER A 319 5.68 20.12 -7.90
CA SER A 319 6.11 21.39 -7.31
C SER A 319 5.83 21.55 -5.81
N LEU A 320 5.45 20.48 -5.11
CA LEU A 320 5.29 20.50 -3.66
C LEU A 320 6.65 20.48 -2.99
N ARG A 321 6.81 21.28 -1.94
CA ARG A 321 8.04 21.30 -1.14
C ARG A 321 8.26 19.97 -0.42
N LEU A 322 9.52 19.54 -0.31
CA LEU A 322 9.90 18.25 0.28
C LEU A 322 9.38 18.02 1.72
N PHE A 323 9.15 19.08 2.50
CA PHE A 323 8.57 18.94 3.86
C PHE A 323 7.09 18.51 3.89
N HIS A 324 6.37 18.61 2.76
CA HIS A 324 5.01 18.07 2.65
C HIS A 324 4.99 16.55 2.53
N PHE A 325 6.15 15.92 2.32
CA PHE A 325 6.28 14.48 2.18
C PHE A 325 6.79 13.83 3.46
N LYS A 326 6.27 12.64 3.73
CA LYS A 326 6.80 11.70 4.70
C LYS A 326 6.96 10.35 4.01
N CYS A 327 8.04 9.67 4.29
CA CYS A 327 8.31 8.36 3.73
C CYS A 327 8.05 7.30 4.80
N ALA A 328 7.51 6.16 4.41
CA ALA A 328 7.31 5.05 5.33
C ALA A 328 7.46 3.70 4.64
N TRP A 329 7.87 2.70 5.41
CA TRP A 329 7.79 1.31 5.00
C TRP A 329 7.21 0.46 6.13
N PHE A 330 6.52 -0.60 5.76
CA PHE A 330 5.76 -1.38 6.73
C PHE A 330 5.50 -2.81 6.29
N ASP A 331 5.18 -3.65 7.27
CA ASP A 331 4.56 -4.95 7.10
C ASP A 331 3.41 -5.13 8.11
N GLU A 332 2.98 -6.38 8.33
CA GLU A 332 1.97 -6.72 9.32
C GLU A 332 2.30 -6.28 10.76
N ASN A 333 3.57 -6.23 11.13
CA ASN A 333 4.02 -6.10 12.53
C ASN A 333 4.80 -4.81 12.80
N ASP A 334 5.48 -4.30 11.80
CA ASP A 334 6.39 -3.17 11.94
C ASP A 334 6.01 -2.06 10.95
N TYR A 335 5.96 -0.83 11.44
CA TYR A 335 5.80 0.38 10.64
C TYR A 335 6.86 1.40 11.05
N PHE A 336 7.55 1.93 10.06
CA PHE A 336 8.57 2.95 10.24
C PHE A 336 8.27 4.14 9.32
N GLU A 337 8.44 5.35 9.84
CA GLU A 337 8.33 6.58 9.05
C GLU A 337 9.50 7.53 9.32
N PHE A 338 9.83 8.36 8.33
CA PHE A 338 10.83 9.41 8.43
C PHE A 338 10.50 10.58 7.49
N PHE A 339 11.12 11.73 7.75
CA PHE A 339 11.02 12.89 6.86
C PHE A 339 12.19 12.89 5.88
N PRO A 340 11.95 12.80 4.55
CA PRO A 340 13.01 12.76 3.53
C PRO A 340 13.85 14.05 3.51
N LEU A 341 13.27 15.18 3.91
CA LEU A 341 14.01 16.44 4.03
C LEU A 341 15.20 16.32 4.99
N HIS A 342 15.09 15.58 6.09
CA HIS A 342 16.20 15.39 7.05
C HIS A 342 17.30 14.45 6.52
N VAL A 343 17.01 13.70 5.45
CA VAL A 343 18.00 12.87 4.77
C VAL A 343 18.95 13.77 3.96
N VAL A 344 18.39 14.70 3.20
CA VAL A 344 19.13 15.51 2.21
C VAL A 344 19.59 16.87 2.76
N MET A 345 18.84 17.47 3.68
CA MET A 345 19.17 18.77 4.28
C MET A 345 19.88 18.56 5.62
N LYS A 346 21.21 18.56 5.60
CA LYS A 346 22.02 18.46 6.81
C LYS A 346 22.21 19.83 7.47
N LYS A 347 22.17 19.86 8.80
CA LYS A 347 22.47 21.10 9.53
C LYS A 347 23.94 21.45 9.31
N LYS A 348 24.23 22.69 8.91
CA LYS A 348 25.61 23.20 8.94
C LYS A 348 26.10 23.06 10.38
N LYS A 349 27.14 22.24 10.62
CA LYS A 349 27.83 22.21 11.92
C LYS A 349 28.35 23.63 12.16
N GLY A 350 27.65 24.40 12.99
CA GLY A 350 28.09 25.73 13.36
C GLY A 350 29.52 25.60 13.90
N LYS A 351 30.45 26.42 13.39
CA LYS A 351 31.76 26.58 14.02
C LYS A 351 31.47 26.89 15.49
N ARG A 352 31.75 25.95 16.40
CA ARG A 352 31.81 26.26 17.83
C ARG A 352 32.77 27.45 17.92
N LYS A 353 32.26 28.62 18.28
CA LYS A 353 33.11 29.73 18.69
C LYS A 353 33.95 29.17 19.85
N LYS A 354 35.23 28.96 19.59
CA LYS A 354 36.22 28.66 20.63
C LYS A 354 36.38 29.89 21.50
#